data_AF-A0A6A6XSR8-F1
#
_entry.id   AF-A0A6A6XSR8-F1
#
_cell.length_a   1.000
_cell.length_b   1.000
_cell.length_c   1.000
_cell.angle_alpha   90.00
_cell.angle_beta   90.00
_cell.angle_gamma   90.00
#
_symmetry.space_group_name_H-M   'P 1'
#
loop_
_entity.id
_entity.type
_entity.pdbx_description
1 polymer ?
#
loop_
_entity_poly.entity_id
_entity_poly.type
_entity_poly.pdbx_seq_one_letter_code
_entity_poly.pdbx_strand_id
1 'polypeptide(L)'
;NTSQSVTYSTRAIENVSDIMDALNISTSMSIKYGTIHGNGNASFVNENKVLDSELNYVVSVIVNNDALAATEDMDFLDIPGLPLERFTEVYGDSFISGFTEGGEFNAVVSIKLNDKSKFKAVKQAVDVQLAVGPPTLEIGAKESIDKEHSEALRNTEISISVNWVGGGEIKKPKVPWTIKSVVAIANAFPSMVARSSARTQAILTRYTSLRTFQAGKERYEEPVIILNYVPCSLYTADLFDALMIYKRLWKRIGEIEEGASGWNLLENNLRQDPIPPEPVALNEARLLCREAMTLITEEVRAHQA
;
A
#
# COMPACT_ATOMS: atom_id res chain seq x y z
N ASN A 1 6.13 -22.74 -24.16
CA ASN A 1 5.82 -21.31 -23.98
C ASN A 1 4.77 -21.18 -22.90
N THR A 2 5.18 -20.82 -21.69
CA THR A 2 4.28 -20.30 -20.66
C THR A 2 3.81 -18.92 -21.12
N SER A 3 2.51 -18.68 -21.24
CA SER A 3 2.03 -17.31 -21.50
C SER A 3 2.28 -16.45 -20.27
N GLN A 4 2.67 -15.21 -20.49
CA GLN A 4 2.86 -14.22 -19.44
C GLN A 4 1.89 -13.06 -19.68
N SER A 5 1.11 -12.75 -18.67
CA SER A 5 0.37 -11.49 -18.59
C SER A 5 1.20 -10.50 -17.78
N VAL A 6 1.39 -9.29 -18.31
CA VAL A 6 2.20 -8.26 -17.66
C VAL A 6 1.37 -6.99 -17.50
N THR A 7 1.25 -6.53 -16.26
CA THR A 7 0.58 -5.28 -15.91
C THR A 7 1.61 -4.30 -15.39
N TYR A 8 1.73 -3.16 -16.07
CA TYR A 8 2.51 -2.01 -15.62
C TYR A 8 1.57 -0.97 -15.01
N SER A 9 1.91 -0.44 -13.84
CA SER A 9 1.17 0.65 -13.22
C SER A 9 2.13 1.68 -12.62
N THR A 10 1.94 2.94 -12.98
CA THR A 10 2.53 4.08 -12.28
C THR A 10 1.39 4.97 -11.83
N ARG A 11 1.29 5.24 -10.53
CA ARG A 11 0.24 6.08 -9.95
C ARG A 11 0.87 7.17 -9.10
N ALA A 12 0.48 8.42 -9.34
CA ALA A 12 0.67 9.49 -8.37
C ALA A 12 -0.36 9.29 -7.25
N ILE A 13 0.07 9.44 -6.00
CA ILE A 13 -0.72 9.08 -4.83
C ILE A 13 -0.76 10.25 -3.85
N GLU A 14 -1.95 10.50 -3.32
CA GLU A 14 -2.20 11.55 -2.34
C GLU A 14 -2.31 10.99 -0.92
N ASN A 15 -2.91 9.81 -0.77
CA ASN A 15 -3.17 9.18 0.54
C ASN A 15 -2.36 7.90 0.74
N VAL A 16 -2.10 7.55 1.99
CA VAL A 16 -1.35 6.31 2.28
C VAL A 16 -2.23 5.08 2.02
N SER A 17 -3.55 5.17 2.19
CA SER A 17 -4.50 4.11 1.78
C SER A 17 -4.31 3.69 0.33
N ASP A 18 -4.16 4.64 -0.59
CA ASP A 18 -3.93 4.36 -2.01
C ASP A 18 -2.63 3.56 -2.24
N ILE A 19 -1.60 3.79 -1.43
CA ILE A 19 -0.36 2.98 -1.46
C ILE A 19 -0.67 1.56 -1.00
N MET A 20 -1.45 1.41 0.07
CA MET A 20 -1.82 0.09 0.59
C MET A 20 -2.65 -0.68 -0.43
N ASP A 21 -3.62 -0.04 -1.05
CA ASP A 21 -4.47 -0.62 -2.08
C ASP A 21 -3.67 -0.99 -3.33
N ALA A 22 -2.77 -0.11 -3.79
CA ALA A 22 -1.92 -0.38 -4.95
C ALA A 22 -0.95 -1.55 -4.72
N LEU A 23 -0.60 -1.82 -3.46
CA LEU A 23 0.31 -2.88 -3.06
C LEU A 23 -0.40 -4.12 -2.50
N ASN A 24 -1.74 -4.14 -2.52
CA ASN A 24 -2.57 -5.20 -1.95
C ASN A 24 -2.24 -5.48 -0.46
N ILE A 25 -2.02 -4.41 0.31
CA ILE A 25 -1.71 -4.45 1.75
C ILE A 25 -2.98 -4.20 2.55
N SER A 26 -3.23 -5.06 3.55
CA SER A 26 -4.35 -4.87 4.48
C SER A 26 -4.19 -3.61 5.34
N THR A 27 -5.10 -2.65 5.13
CA THR A 27 -5.25 -1.44 5.95
C THR A 27 -5.68 -1.79 7.37
N SER A 28 -6.64 -2.71 7.54
CA SER A 28 -7.12 -3.16 8.85
C SER A 28 -6.02 -3.75 9.73
N MET A 29 -5.12 -4.56 9.15
CA MET A 29 -3.94 -5.09 9.85
C MET A 29 -3.01 -3.96 10.30
N SER A 30 -2.85 -2.94 9.47
CA SER A 30 -1.98 -1.79 9.74
C SER A 30 -2.56 -0.89 10.84
N ILE A 31 -3.88 -0.73 10.88
CA ILE A 31 -4.58 -0.09 12.01
C ILE A 31 -4.36 -0.91 13.29
N LYS A 32 -4.60 -2.23 13.22
CA LYS A 32 -4.49 -3.12 14.38
C LYS A 32 -3.13 -3.09 15.06
N TYR A 33 -2.05 -3.03 14.27
CA TYR A 33 -0.68 -2.91 14.80
C TYR A 33 -0.24 -1.46 15.03
N GLY A 34 -1.06 -0.47 14.66
CA GLY A 34 -0.73 0.95 14.73
C GLY A 34 0.42 1.36 13.79
N THR A 35 0.84 0.49 12.89
CA THR A 35 1.90 0.75 11.91
C THR A 35 1.75 -0.11 10.68
N ILE A 36 2.17 0.44 9.55
CA ILE A 36 2.26 -0.25 8.26
C ILE A 36 3.22 -1.45 8.34
N HIS A 37 4.28 -1.36 9.16
CA HIS A 37 5.30 -2.41 9.27
C HIS A 37 4.81 -3.71 9.90
N GLY A 38 3.65 -3.71 10.57
CA GLY A 38 3.04 -4.92 11.12
C GLY A 38 2.52 -5.86 10.03
N ASN A 39 2.38 -5.35 8.80
CA ASN A 39 2.09 -6.14 7.62
C ASN A 39 3.40 -6.46 6.88
N GLY A 40 3.84 -7.73 6.88
CA GLY A 40 5.16 -8.14 6.39
C GLY A 40 5.50 -7.63 4.98
N ASN A 41 4.53 -7.61 4.08
CA ASN A 41 4.68 -7.12 2.70
C ASN A 41 4.80 -5.59 2.60
N ALA A 42 4.44 -4.86 3.66
CA ALA A 42 4.41 -3.41 3.71
C ALA A 42 5.60 -2.79 4.45
N SER A 43 6.43 -3.62 5.09
CA SER A 43 7.60 -3.19 5.88
C SER A 43 8.62 -2.34 5.11
N PHE A 44 8.60 -2.39 3.77
CA PHE A 44 9.45 -1.56 2.94
C PHE A 44 8.94 -0.11 2.79
N VAL A 45 7.64 0.13 3.02
CA VAL A 45 7.02 1.44 2.90
C VAL A 45 7.40 2.29 4.11
N ASN A 46 8.12 3.37 3.87
CA ASN A 46 8.46 4.32 4.94
C ASN A 46 7.34 5.35 5.12
N GLU A 47 6.43 5.04 6.05
CA GLU A 47 5.27 5.88 6.40
C GLU A 47 5.64 7.36 6.61
N ASN A 48 6.72 7.64 7.35
CA ASN A 48 7.15 9.01 7.63
C ASN A 48 7.59 9.74 6.35
N LYS A 49 8.34 9.06 5.47
CA LYS A 49 8.77 9.66 4.19
C LYS A 49 7.59 9.95 3.27
N VAL A 50 6.59 9.06 3.24
CA VAL A 50 5.37 9.28 2.46
C VAL A 50 4.60 10.48 3.00
N LEU A 51 4.40 10.55 4.32
CA LEU A 51 3.64 11.62 4.96
C LEU A 51 4.31 12.99 4.87
N ASP A 52 5.64 13.04 4.89
CA ASP A 52 6.47 14.26 4.85
C ASP A 52 6.74 14.79 3.43
N SER A 53 6.40 14.01 2.39
CA SER A 53 6.70 14.36 0.99
C SER A 53 5.51 15.03 0.31
N GLU A 54 5.78 16.00 -0.56
CA GLU A 54 4.76 16.66 -1.37
C GLU A 54 4.28 15.81 -2.56
N LEU A 55 5.13 14.90 -3.05
CA LEU A 55 4.80 14.01 -4.17
C LEU A 55 5.14 12.58 -3.79
N ASN A 56 4.18 11.67 -3.97
CA ASN A 56 4.36 10.24 -3.79
C ASN A 56 3.90 9.49 -5.03
N TYR A 57 4.66 8.48 -5.41
CA TYR A 57 4.37 7.61 -6.55
C TYR A 57 4.54 6.16 -6.17
N VAL A 58 3.66 5.30 -6.71
CA VAL A 58 3.86 3.85 -6.72
C VAL A 58 4.08 3.40 -8.15
N VAL A 59 5.19 2.71 -8.37
CA VAL A 59 5.48 1.96 -9.59
C VAL A 59 5.31 0.48 -9.27
N SER A 60 4.45 -0.20 -10.01
CA SER A 60 4.17 -1.62 -9.86
C SER A 60 4.27 -2.33 -11.20
N VAL A 61 4.94 -3.49 -11.20
CA VAL A 61 4.95 -4.42 -12.33
C VAL A 61 4.54 -5.79 -11.81
N ILE A 62 3.38 -6.25 -12.25
CA ILE A 62 2.85 -7.58 -11.92
C ILE A 62 2.98 -8.44 -13.16
N VAL A 63 3.70 -9.55 -13.02
CA VAL A 63 3.89 -10.56 -14.05
C VAL A 63 3.20 -11.82 -13.57
N ASN A 64 2.17 -12.27 -14.29
CA ASN A 64 1.50 -13.54 -14.03
C ASN A 64 1.91 -14.51 -15.13
N ASN A 65 2.51 -15.63 -14.75
CA ASN A 65 2.71 -16.75 -15.64
C ASN A 65 1.42 -17.56 -15.61
N ASP A 66 0.74 -17.74 -16.74
CA ASP A 66 -0.42 -18.61 -16.80
C ASP A 66 0.05 -20.06 -16.65
N ALA A 67 0.22 -20.50 -15.41
CA ALA A 67 -0.04 -21.87 -15.05
C ALA A 67 -1.45 -21.85 -14.46
N LEU A 68 -2.42 -22.38 -15.20
CA LEU A 68 -3.69 -22.77 -14.58
C LEU A 68 -3.31 -23.66 -13.41
N ALA A 69 -3.39 -23.15 -12.18
CA ALA A 69 -3.40 -24.02 -11.02
C ALA A 69 -4.54 -24.99 -11.30
N ALA A 70 -4.21 -26.27 -11.50
CA ALA A 70 -5.22 -27.29 -11.61
C ALA A 70 -6.10 -27.08 -10.39
N THR A 71 -7.37 -26.73 -10.60
CA THR A 71 -8.37 -26.84 -9.53
C THR A 71 -8.41 -28.31 -9.22
N GLU A 72 -7.61 -28.72 -8.25
CA GLU A 72 -7.75 -30.01 -7.60
C GLU A 72 -9.20 -30.10 -7.12
N ASP A 73 -9.78 -31.29 -7.20
CA ASP A 73 -11.12 -31.54 -6.67
C ASP A 73 -11.06 -31.37 -5.13
N MET A 74 -11.23 -30.13 -4.69
CA MET A 74 -11.21 -29.75 -3.28
C MET A 74 -12.57 -30.05 -2.66
N ASP A 75 -12.58 -30.74 -1.53
CA ASP A 75 -13.78 -31.05 -0.78
C ASP A 75 -13.83 -30.30 0.55
N PHE A 76 -15.02 -29.81 0.90
CA PHE A 76 -15.25 -29.25 2.22
C PHE A 76 -15.41 -30.38 3.25
N LEU A 77 -14.61 -30.32 4.31
CA LEU A 77 -14.66 -31.27 5.42
C LEU A 77 -15.23 -30.58 6.66
N ASP A 78 -16.42 -30.99 7.07
CA ASP A 78 -17.07 -30.49 8.28
C ASP A 78 -16.48 -31.12 9.55
N ILE A 79 -16.24 -30.29 10.56
CA ILE A 79 -15.91 -30.67 11.93
C ILE A 79 -17.21 -31.04 12.64
N PRO A 80 -17.39 -32.31 13.05
CA PRO A 80 -18.61 -32.75 13.71
C PRO A 80 -18.89 -31.97 14.99
N GLY A 81 -20.14 -31.50 15.15
CA GLY A 81 -20.58 -30.79 16.35
C GLY A 81 -20.11 -29.34 16.46
N LEU A 82 -19.47 -28.77 15.44
CA LEU A 82 -19.14 -27.34 15.43
C LEU A 82 -20.43 -26.51 15.33
N PRO A 83 -20.71 -25.61 16.30
CA PRO A 83 -21.84 -24.69 16.21
C PRO A 83 -21.67 -23.75 15.02
N LEU A 84 -22.76 -23.51 14.27
CA LEU A 84 -22.75 -22.65 13.09
C LEU A 84 -22.28 -21.22 13.37
N GLU A 85 -22.60 -20.69 14.54
CA GLU A 85 -22.18 -19.35 14.98
C GLU A 85 -20.66 -19.18 14.99
N ARG A 86 -19.92 -20.28 15.17
CA ARG A 86 -18.45 -20.30 15.20
C ARG A 86 -17.82 -20.68 13.86
N PHE A 87 -18.62 -20.84 12.81
CA PHE A 87 -18.12 -21.25 11.51
C PHE A 87 -17.01 -20.32 11.01
N THR A 88 -17.26 -19.01 10.98
CA THR A 88 -16.29 -18.03 10.48
C THR A 88 -15.05 -17.93 11.38
N GLU A 89 -15.21 -18.08 12.70
CA GLU A 89 -14.09 -18.10 13.64
C GLU A 89 -13.13 -19.28 13.37
N VAL A 90 -13.68 -20.44 13.02
CA VAL A 90 -12.89 -21.68 12.85
C VAL A 90 -12.38 -21.86 11.43
N TYR A 91 -13.22 -21.61 10.42
CA TYR A 91 -12.86 -21.83 9.01
C TYR A 91 -12.45 -20.57 8.26
N GLY A 92 -12.74 -19.39 8.80
CA GLY A 92 -12.68 -18.14 8.05
C GLY A 92 -13.83 -18.00 7.04
N ASP A 93 -13.72 -16.98 6.20
CA ASP A 93 -14.70 -16.65 5.15
C ASP A 93 -14.39 -17.30 3.78
N SER A 94 -13.17 -17.80 3.63
CA SER A 94 -12.64 -18.36 2.39
C SER A 94 -11.50 -19.35 2.67
N PHE A 95 -11.13 -20.15 1.66
CA PHE A 95 -9.99 -21.06 1.72
C PHE A 95 -9.02 -20.79 0.57
N ILE A 96 -7.76 -21.22 0.72
CA ILE A 96 -6.75 -21.12 -0.34
C ILE A 96 -6.96 -22.28 -1.31
N SER A 97 -7.39 -21.98 -2.54
CA SER A 97 -7.61 -22.98 -3.59
C SER A 97 -6.42 -23.15 -4.53
N GLY A 98 -5.42 -22.27 -4.43
CA GLY A 98 -4.23 -22.30 -5.27
C GLY A 98 -3.36 -21.08 -5.05
N PHE A 99 -2.32 -20.97 -5.88
CA PHE A 99 -1.41 -19.84 -5.90
C PHE A 99 -1.18 -19.37 -7.33
N THR A 100 -1.05 -18.06 -7.53
CA THR A 100 -0.54 -17.50 -8.77
C THR A 100 0.98 -17.53 -8.74
N GLU A 101 1.59 -17.87 -9.88
CA GLU A 101 3.04 -17.87 -10.06
C GLU A 101 3.46 -16.78 -11.04
N GLY A 102 4.59 -16.13 -10.76
CA GLY A 102 5.11 -15.06 -11.58
C GLY A 102 6.08 -14.19 -10.81
N GLY A 103 5.84 -12.88 -10.81
CA GLY A 103 6.63 -11.94 -10.02
C GLY A 103 5.94 -10.61 -9.84
N GLU A 104 6.26 -9.96 -8.74
CA GLU A 104 5.78 -8.62 -8.39
C GLU A 104 6.98 -7.73 -8.10
N PHE A 105 7.01 -6.56 -8.72
CA PHE A 105 7.98 -5.51 -8.44
C PHE A 105 7.22 -4.26 -8.03
N ASN A 106 7.51 -3.74 -6.84
CA ASN A 106 6.83 -2.59 -6.28
C ASN A 106 7.87 -1.57 -5.78
N ALA A 107 7.70 -0.31 -6.16
CA ALA A 107 8.53 0.79 -5.72
C ALA A 107 7.68 1.98 -5.27
N VAL A 108 7.95 2.49 -4.07
CA VAL A 108 7.40 3.75 -3.56
C VAL A 108 8.47 4.82 -3.73
N VAL A 109 8.14 5.88 -4.48
CA VAL A 109 9.00 7.04 -4.71
C VAL A 109 8.36 8.24 -4.00
N SER A 110 9.02 8.72 -2.95
CA SER A 110 8.60 9.88 -2.17
C SER A 110 9.55 11.04 -2.43
N ILE A 111 9.02 12.20 -2.79
CA ILE A 111 9.79 13.38 -3.18
C ILE A 111 9.38 14.55 -2.29
N LYS A 112 10.31 14.98 -1.46
CA LYS A 112 10.18 16.17 -0.62
C LYS A 112 10.80 17.37 -1.32
N LEU A 113 10.02 18.43 -1.40
CA LEU A 113 10.40 19.69 -2.04
C LEU A 113 10.96 20.66 -1.00
N ASN A 114 12.17 21.16 -1.26
CA ASN A 114 12.69 22.29 -0.49
C ASN A 114 12.02 23.62 -0.89
N ASP A 115 11.55 23.70 -2.14
CA ASP A 115 10.85 24.87 -2.69
C ASP A 115 9.50 24.43 -3.28
N LYS A 116 8.42 24.72 -2.55
CA LYS A 116 7.06 24.35 -2.94
C LYS A 116 6.57 25.07 -4.20
N SER A 117 7.16 26.20 -4.57
CA SER A 117 6.80 26.90 -5.82
C SER A 117 7.13 26.06 -7.06
N LYS A 118 8.08 25.13 -6.95
CA LYS A 118 8.51 24.23 -8.03
C LYS A 118 7.65 22.97 -8.17
N PHE A 119 6.62 22.80 -7.35
CA PHE A 119 5.78 21.60 -7.33
C PHE A 119 5.36 21.13 -8.72
N LYS A 120 4.80 22.03 -9.54
CA LYS A 120 4.31 21.68 -10.89
C LYS A 120 5.43 21.20 -11.82
N ALA A 121 6.58 21.89 -11.80
CA ALA A 121 7.72 21.55 -12.65
C ALA A 121 8.33 20.20 -12.23
N VAL A 122 8.46 19.95 -10.92
CA VAL A 122 8.96 18.67 -10.41
C VAL A 122 7.99 17.55 -10.75
N LYS A 123 6.69 17.73 -10.51
CA LYS A 123 5.67 16.75 -10.84
C LYS A 123 5.74 16.35 -12.31
N GLN A 124 5.78 17.31 -13.22
CA GLN A 124 5.87 17.06 -14.66
C GLN A 124 7.16 16.29 -15.03
N ALA A 125 8.30 16.70 -14.48
CA ALA A 125 9.58 16.03 -14.73
C ALA A 125 9.59 14.56 -14.26
N VAL A 126 8.91 14.27 -13.14
CA VAL A 126 8.80 12.94 -12.55
C VAL A 126 7.81 12.07 -13.32
N ASP A 127 6.64 12.62 -13.66
CA ASP A 127 5.61 11.91 -14.45
C ASP A 127 6.19 11.36 -15.75
N VAL A 128 7.02 12.15 -16.45
CA VAL A 128 7.68 11.73 -17.70
C VAL A 128 8.74 10.67 -17.45
N GLN A 129 9.53 10.79 -16.38
CA GLN A 129 10.58 9.81 -16.08
C GLN A 129 10.01 8.47 -15.60
N LEU A 130 8.89 8.47 -14.89
CA LEU A 130 8.24 7.25 -14.36
C LEU A 130 7.32 6.55 -15.37
N ALA A 131 7.26 7.02 -16.62
CA ALA A 131 6.57 6.32 -17.69
C ALA A 131 7.23 4.96 -17.95
N VAL A 132 6.52 3.89 -17.59
CA VAL A 132 6.93 2.49 -17.78
C VAL A 132 6.04 1.84 -18.85
N GLY A 133 6.59 0.85 -19.57
CA GLY A 133 5.90 0.17 -20.68
C GLY A 133 6.57 0.39 -22.05
N PRO A 134 5.94 -0.09 -23.14
CA PRO A 134 6.51 -0.01 -24.48
C PRO A 134 6.79 1.45 -24.88
N PRO A 135 8.00 1.77 -25.35
CA PRO A 135 8.36 3.16 -25.65
C PRO A 135 7.53 3.69 -26.83
N THR A 136 6.83 4.80 -26.62
CA THR A 136 6.10 5.55 -27.67
C THR A 136 6.87 6.75 -28.21
N LEU A 137 8.10 7.00 -27.75
CA LEU A 137 8.85 8.23 -28.02
C LEU A 137 10.09 8.00 -28.89
N GLU A 138 10.21 8.80 -29.95
CA GLU A 138 11.34 8.85 -30.87
C GLU A 138 12.65 9.27 -30.17
N ILE A 139 13.76 8.63 -30.57
CA ILE A 139 15.07 8.66 -29.89
C ILE A 139 15.68 10.08 -29.84
N GLY A 140 15.31 10.99 -30.75
CA GLY A 140 15.82 12.37 -30.81
C GLY A 140 15.24 13.33 -29.75
N ALA A 141 14.07 13.03 -29.17
CA ALA A 141 13.45 13.87 -28.14
C ALA A 141 13.98 13.58 -26.72
N LYS A 142 14.74 12.50 -26.53
CA LYS A 142 15.17 12.00 -25.21
C LYS A 142 16.27 12.84 -24.54
N GLU A 143 17.20 13.42 -25.32
CA GLU A 143 18.39 14.08 -24.77
C GLU A 143 18.14 15.51 -24.26
N SER A 144 17.22 16.27 -24.86
CA SER A 144 16.83 17.61 -24.38
C SER A 144 15.93 17.53 -23.14
N ILE A 145 14.99 16.59 -23.13
CA ILE A 145 14.08 16.33 -22.01
C ILE A 145 14.84 15.89 -20.76
N ASP A 146 15.86 15.02 -20.92
CA ASP A 146 16.65 14.51 -19.79
C ASP A 146 17.44 15.60 -19.04
N LYS A 147 17.92 16.65 -19.74
CA LYS A 147 18.65 17.76 -19.12
C LYS A 147 17.73 18.68 -18.32
N GLU A 148 16.60 19.09 -18.91
CA GLU A 148 15.62 19.97 -18.25
C GLU A 148 14.98 19.29 -17.04
N HIS A 149 14.66 17.99 -17.14
CA HIS A 149 14.04 17.24 -16.04
C HIS A 149 15.02 16.93 -14.90
N SER A 150 16.31 16.75 -15.21
CA SER A 150 17.35 16.60 -14.18
C SER A 150 17.58 17.91 -13.41
N GLU A 151 17.37 19.05 -14.04
CA GLU A 151 17.48 20.35 -13.38
C GLU A 151 16.25 20.65 -12.50
N ALA A 152 15.05 20.26 -12.94
CA ALA A 152 13.83 20.38 -12.14
C ALA A 152 13.91 19.59 -10.82
N LEU A 153 14.54 18.40 -10.84
CA LEU A 153 14.77 17.59 -9.63
C LEU A 153 15.93 18.06 -8.76
N ARG A 154 16.65 19.10 -9.18
CA ARG A 154 17.78 19.63 -8.40
C ARG A 154 17.24 20.25 -7.11
N ASN A 155 17.88 19.93 -5.99
CA ASN A 155 17.49 20.37 -4.65
C ASN A 155 16.14 19.79 -4.17
N THR A 156 15.75 18.60 -4.62
CA THR A 156 14.70 17.79 -3.97
C THR A 156 15.34 16.66 -3.17
N GLU A 157 14.66 16.20 -2.13
CA GLU A 157 15.03 14.98 -1.43
C GLU A 157 14.15 13.83 -1.97
N ILE A 158 14.78 12.85 -2.61
CA ILE A 158 14.09 11.70 -3.19
C ILE A 158 14.39 10.46 -2.35
N SER A 159 13.35 9.86 -1.79
CA SER A 159 13.40 8.58 -1.07
C SER A 159 12.73 7.50 -1.93
N ILE A 160 13.42 6.39 -2.14
CA ILE A 160 12.91 5.25 -2.91
C ILE A 160 13.00 3.99 -2.07
N SER A 161 11.85 3.37 -1.83
CA SER A 161 11.75 2.05 -1.22
C SER A 161 11.25 1.05 -2.24
N VAL A 162 11.86 -0.13 -2.30
CA VAL A 162 11.54 -1.17 -3.29
C VAL A 162 11.36 -2.50 -2.59
N ASN A 163 10.32 -3.23 -2.99
CA ASN A 163 10.09 -4.63 -2.65
C ASN A 163 9.84 -5.42 -3.92
N TRP A 164 10.30 -6.67 -3.98
CA TRP A 164 10.04 -7.53 -5.12
C TRP A 164 9.99 -9.00 -4.73
N VAL A 165 9.21 -9.76 -5.50
CA VAL A 165 9.07 -11.22 -5.43
C VAL A 165 9.21 -11.78 -6.84
N GLY A 166 10.00 -12.84 -7.01
CA GLY A 166 10.38 -13.32 -8.34
C GLY A 166 11.43 -12.43 -9.02
N GLY A 167 11.86 -12.78 -10.23
CA GLY A 167 12.89 -12.08 -10.99
C GLY A 167 14.34 -12.31 -10.53
N GLY A 168 14.54 -12.92 -9.35
CA GLY A 168 15.86 -13.23 -8.81
C GLY A 168 16.62 -12.00 -8.33
N GLU A 169 17.92 -11.94 -8.59
CA GLU A 169 18.74 -10.76 -8.28
C GLU A 169 18.53 -9.68 -9.36
N ILE A 170 17.60 -8.76 -9.11
CA ILE A 170 17.25 -7.69 -10.04
C ILE A 170 18.27 -6.54 -10.04
N LYS A 171 19.11 -6.45 -9.00
CA LYS A 171 20.08 -5.36 -8.85
C LYS A 171 21.22 -5.77 -7.92
N LYS A 172 22.44 -5.33 -8.27
CA LYS A 172 23.64 -5.54 -7.45
C LYS A 172 23.46 -4.94 -6.03
N PRO A 173 23.96 -5.63 -4.99
CA PRO A 173 23.95 -5.12 -3.64
C PRO A 173 24.64 -3.75 -3.54
N LYS A 174 24.17 -2.90 -2.61
CA LYS A 174 24.78 -1.60 -2.23
C LYS A 174 24.72 -0.49 -3.29
N VAL A 175 24.18 -0.75 -4.48
CA VAL A 175 23.88 0.33 -5.44
C VAL A 175 22.59 1.02 -4.97
N PRO A 176 22.53 2.37 -4.84
CA PRO A 176 21.33 3.09 -4.41
C PRO A 176 20.25 3.07 -5.50
N TRP A 177 18.98 3.14 -5.11
CA TRP A 177 17.87 3.26 -6.06
C TRP A 177 17.74 4.70 -6.55
N THR A 178 17.51 4.83 -7.85
CA THR A 178 17.20 6.09 -8.55
C THR A 178 15.95 5.87 -9.41
N ILE A 179 15.25 6.94 -9.77
CA ILE A 179 14.09 6.90 -10.68
C ILE A 179 14.44 6.13 -11.96
N LYS A 180 15.60 6.43 -12.57
CA LYS A 180 16.08 5.73 -13.76
C LYS A 180 16.27 4.23 -13.53
N SER A 181 16.84 3.83 -12.40
CA SER A 181 17.00 2.40 -12.08
C SER A 181 15.67 1.70 -11.83
N VAL A 182 14.69 2.35 -11.20
CA VAL A 182 13.34 1.80 -10.99
C VAL A 182 12.68 1.51 -12.33
N VAL A 183 12.72 2.48 -13.26
CA VAL A 183 12.10 2.36 -14.59
C VAL A 183 12.81 1.31 -15.46
N ALA A 184 14.14 1.29 -15.42
CA ALA A 184 14.93 0.28 -16.15
C ALA A 184 14.61 -1.14 -15.67
N ILE A 185 14.52 -1.34 -14.36
CA ILE A 185 14.16 -2.63 -13.77
C ILE A 185 12.71 -2.98 -14.07
N ALA A 186 11.76 -2.05 -13.89
CA ALA A 186 10.35 -2.26 -14.21
C ALA A 186 10.16 -2.79 -15.65
N ASN A 187 10.79 -2.14 -16.63
CA ASN A 187 10.70 -2.55 -18.04
C ASN A 187 11.39 -3.90 -18.34
N ALA A 188 12.45 -4.25 -17.61
CA ALA A 188 13.16 -5.51 -17.78
C ALA A 188 12.56 -6.67 -16.96
N PHE A 189 11.73 -6.36 -15.97
CA PHE A 189 11.24 -7.30 -14.96
C PHE A 189 10.54 -8.54 -15.54
N PRO A 190 9.68 -8.45 -16.58
CA PRO A 190 9.05 -9.64 -17.16
C PRO A 190 10.05 -10.69 -17.66
N SER A 191 11.14 -10.23 -18.30
CA SER A 191 12.21 -11.12 -18.75
C SER A 191 13.00 -11.74 -17.60
N MET A 192 13.06 -11.05 -16.45
CA MET A 192 13.68 -11.57 -15.23
C MET A 192 12.77 -12.65 -14.61
N VAL A 193 11.47 -12.40 -14.52
CA VAL A 193 10.47 -13.35 -14.00
C VAL A 193 10.38 -14.59 -14.88
N ALA A 194 10.50 -14.46 -16.20
CA ALA A 194 10.53 -15.59 -17.11
C ALA A 194 11.68 -16.59 -16.80
N ARG A 195 12.78 -16.10 -16.19
CA ARG A 195 13.91 -16.93 -15.76
C ARG A 195 13.79 -17.43 -14.32
N SER A 196 13.07 -16.71 -13.47
CA SER A 196 12.95 -16.99 -12.05
C SER A 196 11.61 -16.50 -11.52
N SER A 197 10.57 -17.32 -11.65
CA SER A 197 9.26 -17.03 -11.05
C SER A 197 9.19 -17.46 -9.58
N ALA A 198 8.24 -16.89 -8.85
CA ALA A 198 7.89 -17.27 -7.50
C ALA A 198 6.36 -17.24 -7.32
N ARG A 199 5.85 -17.87 -6.27
CA ARG A 199 4.44 -17.72 -5.88
C ARG A 199 4.23 -16.30 -5.36
N THR A 200 3.30 -15.56 -5.95
CA THR A 200 3.07 -14.15 -5.64
C THR A 200 1.82 -13.96 -4.79
N GLN A 201 0.72 -14.64 -5.12
CA GLN A 201 -0.55 -14.48 -4.40
C GLN A 201 -1.22 -15.83 -4.15
N ALA A 202 -1.94 -15.92 -3.03
CA ALA A 202 -2.86 -17.02 -2.76
C ALA A 202 -4.21 -16.71 -3.42
N ILE A 203 -4.83 -17.71 -4.05
CA ILE A 203 -6.17 -17.60 -4.62
C ILE A 203 -7.16 -17.95 -3.50
N LEU A 204 -7.88 -16.95 -3.00
CA LEU A 204 -8.93 -17.15 -2.01
C LEU A 204 -10.24 -17.48 -2.71
N THR A 205 -10.82 -18.62 -2.35
CA THR A 205 -12.07 -19.12 -2.92
C THR A 205 -13.12 -19.29 -1.83
N ARG A 206 -14.36 -18.92 -2.13
CA ARG A 206 -15.48 -19.03 -1.18
C ARG A 206 -15.89 -20.49 -1.03
N TYR A 207 -16.24 -20.91 0.18
CA TYR A 207 -16.77 -22.25 0.45
C TYR A 207 -18.02 -22.58 -0.38
N THR A 208 -18.83 -21.57 -0.72
CA THR A 208 -20.00 -21.73 -1.60
C THR A 208 -19.68 -22.20 -3.02
N SER A 209 -18.42 -22.16 -3.45
CA SER A 209 -17.99 -22.75 -4.73
C SER A 209 -17.87 -24.27 -4.69
N LEU A 210 -17.73 -24.87 -3.51
CA LEU A 210 -17.55 -26.31 -3.34
C LEU A 210 -18.91 -27.03 -3.33
N ARG A 211 -19.06 -28.04 -4.18
CA ARG A 211 -20.30 -28.84 -4.25
C ARG A 211 -20.57 -29.56 -2.93
N THR A 212 -19.51 -30.07 -2.29
CA THR A 212 -19.58 -30.76 -1.00
C THR A 212 -20.02 -29.83 0.13
N PHE A 213 -19.61 -28.55 0.10
CA PHE A 213 -20.14 -27.55 1.03
C PHE A 213 -21.64 -27.31 0.80
N GLN A 214 -22.07 -27.13 -0.45
CA GLN A 214 -23.50 -26.91 -0.77
C GLN A 214 -24.37 -28.11 -0.38
N ALA A 215 -23.92 -29.33 -0.63
CA ALA A 215 -24.61 -30.55 -0.21
C ALA A 215 -24.64 -30.71 1.32
N GLY A 216 -23.60 -30.26 2.02
CA GLY A 216 -23.54 -30.26 3.48
C GLY A 216 -24.49 -29.27 4.15
N LYS A 217 -24.89 -28.19 3.46
CA LYS A 217 -25.77 -27.16 4.04
C LYS A 217 -27.13 -27.69 4.51
N GLU A 218 -27.67 -28.71 3.83
CA GLU A 218 -28.95 -29.33 4.20
C GLU A 218 -28.89 -30.05 5.57
N ARG A 219 -27.69 -30.31 6.09
CA ARG A 219 -27.51 -30.95 7.41
C ARG A 219 -27.69 -29.99 8.57
N TYR A 220 -27.72 -28.69 8.32
CA TYR A 220 -27.88 -27.69 9.37
C TYR A 220 -29.33 -27.21 9.43
N GLU A 221 -29.86 -27.07 10.65
CA GLU A 221 -31.22 -26.57 10.88
C GLU A 221 -31.35 -25.08 10.52
N GLU A 222 -30.24 -24.33 10.63
CA GLU A 222 -30.16 -22.90 10.31
C GLU A 222 -29.25 -22.65 9.09
N PRO A 223 -29.49 -21.57 8.33
CA PRO A 223 -28.66 -21.22 7.19
C PRO A 223 -27.23 -20.85 7.63
N VAL A 224 -26.23 -21.45 7.00
CA VAL A 224 -24.82 -21.08 7.22
C VAL A 224 -24.58 -19.65 6.71
N ILE A 225 -24.39 -18.70 7.63
CA ILE A 225 -24.05 -17.31 7.31
C ILE A 225 -22.53 -17.18 7.31
N ILE A 226 -21.94 -17.12 6.10
CA ILE A 226 -20.53 -16.75 5.93
C ILE A 226 -20.46 -15.22 5.84
N LEU A 227 -19.71 -14.61 6.76
CA LEU A 227 -19.54 -13.16 6.79
C LEU A 227 -18.83 -12.69 5.51
N ASN A 228 -19.36 -11.61 4.91
CA ASN A 228 -18.79 -11.00 3.71
C ASN A 228 -18.13 -9.68 4.10
N TYR A 229 -16.81 -9.68 4.24
CA TYR A 229 -16.04 -8.50 4.67
C TYR A 229 -15.70 -7.53 3.54
N VAL A 230 -16.14 -7.79 2.30
CA VAL A 230 -15.89 -6.88 1.15
C VAL A 230 -16.35 -5.45 1.43
N PRO A 231 -17.53 -5.18 2.03
CA PRO A 231 -17.91 -3.81 2.39
C PRO A 231 -17.01 -3.19 3.47
N CYS A 232 -16.47 -4.02 4.38
CA CYS A 232 -15.59 -3.56 5.46
C CYS A 232 -14.30 -2.97 4.93
N SER A 233 -13.79 -3.42 3.77
CA SER A 233 -12.53 -2.91 3.21
C SER A 233 -12.62 -1.41 2.90
N LEU A 234 -13.76 -0.94 2.40
CA LEU A 234 -14.02 0.48 2.12
C LEU A 234 -13.96 1.32 3.41
N TYR A 235 -14.70 0.92 4.44
CA TYR A 235 -14.70 1.62 5.72
C TYR A 235 -13.32 1.60 6.40
N THR A 236 -12.58 0.50 6.28
CA THR A 236 -11.24 0.42 6.86
C THR A 236 -10.21 1.26 6.13
N ALA A 237 -10.39 1.54 4.83
CA ALA A 237 -9.54 2.48 4.10
C ALA A 237 -9.74 3.91 4.61
N ASP A 238 -11.00 4.35 4.75
CA ASP A 238 -11.33 5.67 5.30
C ASP A 238 -10.81 5.84 6.74
N LEU A 239 -11.01 4.82 7.59
CA LEU A 239 -10.48 4.80 8.97
C LEU A 239 -8.95 4.84 8.99
N PHE A 240 -8.30 4.17 8.05
CA PHE A 240 -6.84 4.19 7.95
C PHE A 240 -6.33 5.57 7.53
N ASP A 241 -6.98 6.24 6.59
CA ASP A 241 -6.62 7.60 6.21
C ASP A 241 -6.80 8.59 7.36
N ALA A 242 -7.90 8.47 8.11
CA ALA A 242 -8.09 9.22 9.34
C ALA A 242 -6.95 8.97 10.33
N LEU A 243 -6.51 7.72 10.53
CA LEU A 243 -5.36 7.36 11.36
C LEU A 243 -4.04 7.96 10.86
N MET A 244 -3.85 8.07 9.54
CA MET A 244 -2.62 8.65 8.96
C MET A 244 -2.59 10.17 9.07
N ILE A 245 -3.70 10.84 8.78
CA ILE A 245 -3.87 12.30 9.00
C ILE A 245 -3.61 12.62 10.46
N TYR A 246 -4.19 11.81 11.33
CA TYR A 246 -4.00 11.88 12.75
C TYR A 246 -2.51 11.83 13.15
N LYS A 247 -1.75 10.83 12.67
CA LYS A 247 -0.33 10.68 13.02
C LYS A 247 0.50 11.86 12.52
N ARG A 248 0.17 12.38 11.34
CA ARG A 248 0.78 13.59 10.79
C ARG A 248 0.55 14.79 11.71
N LEU A 249 -0.67 14.98 12.22
CA LEU A 249 -0.99 16.05 13.16
C LEU A 249 -0.24 15.88 14.49
N TRP A 250 -0.23 14.68 15.05
CA TRP A 250 0.51 14.37 16.27
C TRP A 250 2.00 14.73 16.15
N LYS A 251 2.65 14.35 15.05
CA LYS A 251 4.05 14.69 14.79
C LYS A 251 4.26 16.19 14.69
N ARG A 252 3.38 16.88 13.96
CA ARG A 252 3.45 18.33 13.78
C ARG A 252 3.28 19.09 15.11
N ILE A 253 2.44 18.59 16.03
CA ILE A 253 2.31 19.14 17.39
C ILE A 253 3.65 19.01 18.15
N GLY A 254 4.29 17.84 18.10
CA GLY A 254 5.60 17.64 18.72
C GLY A 254 6.68 18.58 18.20
N GLU A 255 6.71 18.84 16.88
CA GLU A 255 7.64 19.80 16.27
C GLU A 255 7.40 21.25 16.77
N ILE A 256 6.15 21.61 17.08
CA ILE A 256 5.82 22.91 17.68
C ILE A 256 6.34 22.97 19.12
N GLU A 257 6.10 21.93 19.92
CA GLU A 257 6.56 21.85 21.32
C GLU A 257 8.09 21.95 21.44
N GLU A 258 8.83 21.36 20.49
CA GLU A 258 10.29 21.40 20.43
C GLU A 258 10.86 22.75 19.94
N GLY A 259 10.00 23.72 19.60
CA GLY A 259 10.42 25.08 19.27
C GLY A 259 10.98 25.25 17.86
N ALA A 260 10.47 24.51 16.87
CA ALA A 260 10.91 24.62 15.48
C ALA A 260 10.85 26.08 14.97
N SER A 261 11.97 26.57 14.43
CA SER A 261 12.11 27.92 13.88
C SER A 261 11.22 28.10 12.64
N GLY A 262 10.21 28.96 12.71
CA GLY A 262 9.32 29.28 11.58
C GLY A 262 7.82 29.33 11.92
N TRP A 263 7.42 28.98 13.14
CA TRP A 263 6.03 29.07 13.57
C TRP A 263 5.65 30.52 13.92
N ASN A 264 5.11 31.24 12.94
CA ASN A 264 4.61 32.60 13.12
C ASN A 264 3.21 32.57 13.78
N LEU A 265 3.17 32.97 15.04
CA LEU A 265 1.96 33.08 15.87
C LEU A 265 0.89 33.98 15.24
N LEU A 266 1.29 35.01 14.50
CA LEU A 266 0.37 36.01 13.94
C LEU A 266 -0.40 35.46 12.73
N GLU A 267 0.25 34.64 11.89
CA GLU A 267 -0.38 34.05 10.70
C GLU A 267 -1.29 32.87 11.05
N ASN A 268 -0.96 32.08 12.07
CA ASN A 268 -1.76 30.92 12.48
C ASN A 268 -3.05 31.33 13.19
N ASN A 269 -3.04 32.44 13.93
CA ASN A 269 -4.21 33.01 14.61
C ASN A 269 -5.25 33.63 13.65
N LEU A 270 -4.96 33.71 12.35
CA LEU A 270 -5.93 34.16 11.33
C LEU A 270 -6.85 33.02 10.83
N ARG A 271 -6.65 31.77 11.27
CA ARG A 271 -7.54 30.64 10.94
C ARG A 271 -8.60 30.45 12.03
N GLN A 272 -9.81 30.05 11.63
CA GLN A 272 -11.03 30.14 12.44
C GLN A 272 -11.14 29.21 13.66
N ASP A 273 -10.14 28.38 13.97
CA ASP A 273 -10.05 27.64 15.25
C ASP A 273 -8.64 27.03 15.44
N PRO A 274 -7.61 27.82 15.78
CA PRO A 274 -6.26 27.28 15.98
C PRO A 274 -6.15 26.63 17.37
N ILE A 275 -5.55 25.43 17.43
CA ILE A 275 -5.05 24.89 18.70
C ILE A 275 -4.03 25.90 19.24
N PRO A 276 -4.24 26.44 20.44
CA PRO A 276 -3.34 27.46 20.94
C PRO A 276 -1.97 26.83 21.29
N PRO A 277 -0.85 27.49 20.93
CA PRO A 277 0.47 26.87 20.85
C PRO A 277 1.20 26.77 22.19
N GLU A 278 0.55 27.08 23.30
CA GLU A 278 1.10 26.84 24.63
C GLU A 278 1.28 25.33 24.89
N PRO A 279 2.35 24.94 25.62
CA PRO A 279 2.66 23.53 25.87
C PRO A 279 1.50 22.73 26.50
N VAL A 280 0.66 23.38 27.31
CA VAL A 280 -0.49 22.72 27.95
C VAL A 280 -1.55 22.33 26.92
N ALA A 281 -1.95 23.26 26.05
CA ALA A 281 -2.97 23.01 25.02
C ALA A 281 -2.47 22.06 23.93
N LEU A 282 -1.17 22.12 23.57
CA LEU A 282 -0.55 21.15 22.67
C LEU A 282 -0.50 19.74 23.27
N ASN A 283 -0.18 19.61 24.56
CA ASN A 283 -0.20 18.33 25.24
C ASN A 283 -1.63 17.78 25.42
N GLU A 284 -2.62 18.63 25.69
CA GLU A 284 -4.04 18.25 25.70
C GLU A 284 -4.51 17.78 24.32
N ALA A 285 -4.16 18.51 23.26
CA ALA A 285 -4.44 18.10 21.89
C ALA A 285 -3.78 16.76 21.55
N ARG A 286 -2.52 16.52 21.99
CA ARG A 286 -1.86 15.21 21.96
C ARG A 286 -2.72 14.17 22.67
N LEU A 287 -3.10 14.38 23.92
CA LEU A 287 -3.84 13.38 24.69
C LEU A 287 -5.18 13.00 24.05
N LEU A 288 -5.98 13.98 23.64
CA LEU A 288 -7.22 13.77 22.88
C LEU A 288 -6.95 12.99 21.60
N CYS A 289 -5.87 13.36 20.95
CA CYS A 289 -5.43 12.65 19.79
C CYS A 289 -5.18 11.15 20.15
N ARG A 290 -4.40 10.85 21.18
CA ARG A 290 -4.05 9.47 21.55
C ARG A 290 -5.29 8.65 21.94
N GLU A 291 -6.26 9.27 22.57
CA GLU A 291 -7.55 8.67 22.89
C GLU A 291 -8.30 8.26 21.62
N ALA A 292 -8.39 9.16 20.62
CA ALA A 292 -9.00 8.85 19.33
C ALA A 292 -8.32 7.67 18.59
N MET A 293 -6.97 7.56 18.63
CA MET A 293 -6.28 6.38 18.08
C MET A 293 -6.71 5.08 18.75
N THR A 294 -6.87 5.14 20.07
CA THR A 294 -7.23 3.98 20.88
C THR A 294 -8.63 3.51 20.50
N LEU A 295 -9.58 4.45 20.37
CA LEU A 295 -10.95 4.17 19.92
C LEU A 295 -10.97 3.53 18.52
N ILE A 296 -10.22 4.08 17.55
CA ILE A 296 -10.15 3.51 16.19
C ILE A 296 -9.58 2.08 16.21
N THR A 297 -8.54 1.84 17.02
CA THR A 297 -7.90 0.53 17.13
C THR A 297 -8.81 -0.50 17.82
N GLU A 298 -9.57 -0.06 18.82
CA GLU A 298 -10.56 -0.88 19.53
C GLU A 298 -11.76 -1.22 18.65
N GLU A 299 -12.28 -0.26 17.88
CA GLU A 299 -13.39 -0.47 16.95
C GLU A 299 -13.03 -1.52 15.89
N VAL A 300 -11.83 -1.43 15.29
CA VAL A 300 -11.35 -2.44 14.33
C VAL A 300 -11.20 -3.82 15.00
N ARG A 301 -10.84 -3.88 16.29
CA ARG A 301 -10.76 -5.14 17.04
C ARG A 301 -12.14 -5.75 17.26
N ALA A 302 -13.15 -4.93 17.53
CA ALA A 302 -14.52 -5.38 17.79
C ALA A 302 -15.23 -5.93 16.54
N HIS A 303 -14.97 -5.37 15.35
CA HIS A 303 -15.57 -5.83 14.09
C HIS A 303 -14.84 -7.02 13.42
N GLN A 304 -13.74 -7.49 14.02
CA GLN A 304 -12.98 -8.67 13.57
C GLN A 304 -13.13 -9.89 14.48
N ALA A 305 -13.79 -9.75 15.63
CA ALA A 305 -14.15 -10.84 16.54
C ALA A 305 -15.60 -11.30 16.26
#